data_AF-A0A2S6Q8I7-F1
#
_entry.id   AF-A0A2S6Q8I7-F1
#
_cell.length_a   1.000
_cell.length_b   1.000
_cell.length_c   1.000
_cell.angle_alpha   90.00
_cell.angle_beta   90.00
_cell.angle_gamma   90.00
#
_symmetry.space_group_name_H-M   'P 1'
#
loop_
_entity.id
_entity.type
_entity.pdbx_description
1 polymer ?
#
loop_
_entity_poly.entity_id
_entity_poly.type
_entity_poly.pdbx_seq_one_letter_code
_entity_poly.pdbx_strand_id
1 'polypeptide(L)' 'MSDSEVIQKSDQKWQFDIIVNLVQQCGFKYIALNPGASYRGLHDFLVNYGENEPPMLVCNHKNPAT' A
#
# COMPACT_ATOMS: atom_id res chain seq x y z
N MET A 1 -30.74 11.64 -6.71
CA MET A 1 -29.42 12.00 -6.19
C MET A 1 -28.87 10.75 -5.53
N SER A 2 -27.82 10.16 -6.10
CA SER A 2 -27.24 8.91 -5.62
C SER A 2 -26.51 9.16 -4.31
N ASP A 3 -27.03 8.58 -3.22
CA ASP A 3 -26.36 8.55 -1.92
C ASP A 3 -24.98 7.91 -2.12
N SER A 4 -23.95 8.74 -1.94
CA SER A 4 -22.57 8.29 -2.02
C SER A 4 -22.18 7.79 -0.63
N GLU A 5 -22.20 6.49 -0.42
CA GLU A 5 -21.76 5.89 0.84
C GLU A 5 -20.29 6.25 1.09
N VAL A 6 -20.04 7.05 2.12
CA VAL A 6 -18.68 7.40 2.54
C VAL A 6 -18.10 6.19 3.27
N ILE A 7 -17.14 5.51 2.64
CA ILE A 7 -16.40 4.40 3.26
C ILE A 7 -15.60 4.99 4.43
N GLN A 8 -16.00 4.68 5.66
CA GLN A 8 -15.21 5.04 6.85
C GLN A 8 -14.02 4.11 7.00
N LYS A 9 -12.83 4.70 7.22
CA LYS A 9 -11.64 3.95 7.60
C LYS A 9 -11.71 3.54 9.08
N SER A 10 -11.22 2.33 9.36
CA SER A 10 -11.06 1.85 10.74
C SER A 10 -9.92 2.57 11.45
N ASP A 11 -10.14 2.95 12.72
CA ASP A 11 -9.10 3.52 13.60
C ASP A 11 -8.15 2.46 14.20
N GLN A 12 -8.37 1.17 13.90
CA GLN A 12 -7.48 0.11 14.37
C GLN A 12 -6.14 0.14 13.63
N LYS A 13 -5.06 0.23 14.40
CA LYS A 13 -3.70 0.19 13.87
C LYS A 13 -3.15 -1.23 13.77
N TRP A 14 -2.72 -1.61 12.59
CA TRP A 14 -2.11 -2.90 12.28
C TRP A 14 -0.59 -2.78 12.08
N GLN A 15 0.11 -3.91 12.14
CA GLN A 15 1.57 -3.97 12.00
C GLN A 15 2.05 -3.35 10.68
N PHE A 16 1.24 -3.44 9.62
CA PHE A 16 1.54 -2.86 8.32
C PHE A 16 1.41 -1.34 8.26
N ASP A 17 0.64 -0.70 9.15
CA ASP A 17 0.50 0.76 9.18
C ASP A 17 1.83 1.43 9.51
N ILE A 18 2.65 0.79 10.36
CA ILE A 18 4.00 1.28 10.69
C ILE A 18 4.87 1.29 9.43
N ILE A 19 4.79 0.25 8.61
CA ILE A 19 5.57 0.15 7.35
C ILE A 19 5.14 1.25 6.38
N VAL A 20 3.82 1.45 6.19
CA VAL A 20 3.30 2.51 5.31
C VAL A 20 3.75 3.90 5.79
N ASN A 21 3.61 4.18 7.09
CA ASN A 21 4.04 5.45 7.68
C ASN A 21 5.54 5.71 7.48
N LEU A 22 6.38 4.69 7.65
CA LEU A 22 7.83 4.82 7.41
C LEU A 22 8.13 5.12 5.94
N VAL A 23 7.46 4.43 5.02
CA VAL A 23 7.64 4.64 3.58
C VAL A 23 7.25 6.06 3.16
N GLN A 24 6.16 6.61 3.72
CA GLN A 24 5.74 7.99 3.50
C GLN A 24 6.74 8.99 4.09
N GLN A 25 7.23 8.74 5.31
CA GLN A 25 8.24 9.59 5.96
C GLN A 25 9.58 9.61 5.22
N CYS A 26 9.97 8.50 4.61
CA CYS A 26 11.16 8.43 3.77
C CYS A 26 11.05 9.27 2.48
N GLY A 27 9.85 9.70 2.09
CA GLY A 27 9.65 10.59 0.93
C GLY A 27 9.97 9.93 -0.41
N PHE A 28 9.77 8.61 -0.54
CA PHE A 28 9.99 7.93 -1.81
C PHE A 28 9.01 8.42 -2.87
N LYS A 29 9.46 8.55 -4.12
CA LYS A 29 8.60 8.96 -5.23
C LYS A 29 7.71 7.82 -5.76
N TYR A 30 8.20 6.59 -5.64
CA TYR A 30 7.54 5.36 -6.08
C TYR A 30 7.97 4.19 -5.21
N ILE A 31 7.11 3.18 -5.10
CA ILE A 31 7.44 1.88 -4.47
C ILE A 31 7.35 0.80 -5.53
N ALA A 32 8.37 -0.05 -5.65
CA ALA A 32 8.30 -1.24 -6.50
C ALA A 32 7.77 -2.42 -5.68
N LEU A 33 6.68 -3.05 -6.14
CA LEU A 33 6.13 -4.25 -5.52
C LEU A 33 5.80 -5.28 -6.60
N ASN A 34 6.20 -6.54 -6.36
CA ASN A 34 5.78 -7.65 -7.19
C ASN A 34 4.46 -8.22 -6.63
N PRO A 35 3.37 -8.28 -7.42
CA PRO A 35 2.12 -8.86 -6.98
C PRO A 35 2.30 -10.35 -6.66
N GLY A 36 1.89 -10.77 -5.46
CA GLY A 36 1.98 -12.15 -5.02
C GLY A 36 1.37 -12.35 -3.63
N ALA A 37 1.05 -13.60 -3.29
CA ALA A 37 0.38 -13.94 -2.03
C ALA A 37 1.16 -13.44 -0.79
N SER A 38 2.50 -13.51 -0.84
CA SER A 38 3.39 -13.05 0.24
C SER A 38 3.29 -11.55 0.54
N TYR A 39 2.95 -10.74 -0.46
CA TYR A 39 2.88 -9.28 -0.34
C TYR A 39 1.45 -8.75 -0.44
N ARG A 40 0.45 -9.64 -0.52
CA ARG A 40 -0.94 -9.23 -0.71
C ARG A 40 -1.44 -8.34 0.43
N GLY A 41 -1.12 -8.69 1.67
CA GLY A 41 -1.44 -7.87 2.83
C GLY A 41 -0.84 -6.46 2.71
N LEU A 42 0.47 -6.37 2.45
CA LEU A 42 1.15 -5.08 2.28
C LEU A 42 0.57 -4.25 1.13
N HIS A 43 0.28 -4.87 -0.01
CA HIS A 43 -0.39 -4.22 -1.14
C HIS A 43 -1.72 -3.60 -0.71
N ASP A 44 -2.56 -4.37 -0.02
CA ASP A 44 -3.88 -3.90 0.41
C ASP A 44 -3.77 -2.75 1.43
N PHE A 45 -2.75 -2.74 2.29
CA PHE A 45 -2.48 -1.61 3.19
C PHE A 45 -1.92 -0.38 2.45
N LEU A 46 -1.02 -0.55 1.48
CA LEU A 46 -0.50 0.58 0.69
C LEU A 46 -1.62 1.28 -0.10
N VAL A 47 -2.56 0.52 -0.64
CA VAL A 47 -3.73 1.08 -1.34
C VAL A 47 -4.72 1.69 -0.35
N ASN A 48 -5.16 0.93 0.65
CA ASN A 48 -6.29 1.36 1.49
C ASN A 48 -5.88 2.28 2.63
N TYR A 49 -4.74 2.05 3.30
CA TYR A 49 -4.27 2.91 4.39
C TYR A 49 -3.41 4.04 3.86
N GLY A 50 -2.44 3.71 2.99
CA GLY A 50 -1.48 4.65 2.40
C GLY A 50 -1.99 5.50 1.25
N GLU A 51 -3.26 5.34 0.84
CA GLU A 51 -3.88 6.08 -0.28
C GLU A 51 -3.12 5.95 -1.60
N ASN A 52 -2.35 4.87 -1.77
CA ASN A 52 -1.43 4.68 -2.90
C ASN A 52 -0.45 5.87 -3.07
N GLU A 53 -0.05 6.48 -1.96
CA GLU A 53 0.97 7.53 -1.89
C GLU A 53 2.19 7.07 -1.08
N PRO A 54 3.37 6.92 -1.71
CA PRO A 54 3.66 7.13 -3.13
C PRO A 54 3.17 5.99 -4.05
N PRO A 55 2.92 6.28 -5.34
CA PRO A 55 2.34 5.31 -6.28
C PRO A 55 3.22 4.07 -6.48
N MET A 56 2.57 2.91 -6.54
CA MET A 56 3.24 1.63 -6.74
C MET A 56 3.55 1.35 -8.22
N LEU A 57 4.74 0.80 -8.47
CA LEU A 57 5.18 0.23 -9.74
C LEU A 57 5.12 -1.29 -9.63
N VAL A 58 4.31 -1.90 -10.50
CA VAL A 58 4.15 -3.36 -10.56
C VAL A 58 5.33 -3.96 -11.32
N CYS A 59 6.12 -4.80 -10.65
CA CYS A 59 7.25 -5.48 -11.26
C CYS A 59 6.88 -6.92 -11.65
N ASN A 60 6.49 -7.14 -12.91
CA ASN A 60 6.05 -8.44 -13.42
C ASN A 60 7.18 -9.44 -13.69
N HIS A 61 8.45 -9.02 -13.65
CA HIS A 61 9.58 -9.92 -13.82
C HIS A 61 9.96 -10.48 -12.45
N LYS A 62 9.89 -11.81 -12.29
CA LYS A 62 10.31 -12.52 -11.09
C LYS A 62 11.85 -12.49 -10.99
N ASN A 63 12.43 -11.33 -10.77
CA ASN A 63 13.78 -11.22 -10.26
C ASN A 63 13.66 -11.10 -8.73
N PRO A 64 14.12 -12.08 -7.93
CA PRO A 64 14.47 -11.74 -6.55
C PRO A 64 15.44 -10.55 -6.63
N ALA A 65 15.29 -9.55 -5.77
CA ALA A 65 16.30 -8.51 -5.63
C ALA A 65 17.58 -9.17 -5.10
N THR A 66 18.38 -9.72 -6.02
CA THR A 66 19.71 -10.32 -5.88
C THR A 66 20.44 -10.13 -7.18
#